data_AF-A0A7S4QCP8-F1
#
_entry.id   AF-A0A7S4QCP8-F1
#
_cell.length_a   1.000
_cell.length_b   1.000
_cell.length_c   1.000
_cell.angle_alpha   90.00
_cell.angle_beta   90.00
_cell.angle_gamma   90.00
#
_symmetry.space_group_name_H-M   'P 1'
#
loop_
_entity.id
_entity.type
_entity.pdbx_description
1 polymer ?
#
loop_
_entity_poly.entity_id
_entity_poly.type
_entity_poly.pdbx_seq_one_letter_code
_entity_poly.pdbx_strand_id
1 'polypeptide(L)'
;TMNETENNNDEQEASSSWLKPFASSRQQREEKIYRTSSLYSAATACASSSIPIQWKDTATVTGSDDLWWQLRPLTSKEIQILEGNKCRCRCNDWSKVTLLYRRQREAINSQMMDWSNVLENIISDSTLDGYVVIGVSPPPSHDDIKESRGEIKGIHKNGMIYNCILEPDCVLYDNTIVSYAHIHSNASILHCGVLSFADDGSSDWTDEISITLGAESGGGRSIK
;
A
#
# COMPACT_ATOMS: atom_id res chain seq x y z
N THR A 1 8.03 -32.48 -62.28
CA THR A 1 6.65 -32.06 -61.99
C THR A 1 6.44 -32.30 -60.49
N MET A 2 6.94 -31.43 -59.59
CA MET A 2 6.34 -30.15 -59.14
C MET A 2 4.84 -30.32 -58.84
N ASN A 3 4.49 -30.64 -57.58
CA ASN A 3 4.13 -29.74 -56.47
C ASN A 3 2.79 -29.05 -56.69
N GLU A 4 1.78 -29.45 -55.93
CA GLU A 4 0.77 -28.53 -55.40
C GLU A 4 0.20 -29.11 -54.10
N THR A 5 0.18 -28.23 -53.10
CA THR A 5 -0.10 -28.46 -51.70
C THR A 5 -1.39 -27.70 -51.41
N GLU A 6 -2.45 -28.36 -50.97
CA GLU A 6 -3.62 -27.68 -50.40
C GLU A 6 -4.07 -28.45 -49.16
N ASN A 7 -3.46 -28.09 -48.02
CA ASN A 7 -4.07 -28.25 -46.70
C ASN A 7 -4.94 -27.02 -46.48
N ASN A 8 -6.26 -27.19 -46.58
CA ASN A 8 -7.24 -26.23 -46.07
C ASN A 8 -8.25 -27.01 -45.23
N ASN A 9 -8.14 -26.89 -43.91
CA ASN A 9 -9.25 -26.87 -42.94
C ASN A 9 -8.66 -26.93 -41.52
N ASP A 10 -8.02 -25.84 -41.10
CA ASP A 10 -7.74 -25.54 -39.69
C ASP A 10 -7.99 -24.04 -39.47
N GLU A 11 -9.20 -23.58 -39.80
CA GLU A 11 -9.70 -22.27 -39.37
C GLU A 11 -11.13 -22.44 -38.91
N GLN A 12 -11.32 -22.65 -37.60
CA GLN A 12 -12.38 -22.03 -36.78
C GLN A 12 -12.48 -22.75 -35.42
N GLU A 13 -11.60 -22.38 -34.48
CA GLU A 13 -11.93 -22.30 -33.05
C GLU A 13 -10.76 -21.70 -32.26
N ALA A 14 -10.32 -20.50 -32.65
CA ALA A 14 -9.35 -19.73 -31.88
C ALA A 14 -9.75 -18.26 -31.81
N SER A 15 -10.99 -17.98 -31.40
CA SER A 15 -11.37 -16.61 -31.01
C SER A 15 -12.34 -16.64 -29.84
N SER A 16 -11.84 -16.34 -28.64
CA SER A 16 -12.54 -15.52 -27.62
C SER A 16 -11.96 -15.60 -26.19
N SER A 17 -10.79 -16.21 -25.95
CA SER A 17 -10.28 -16.34 -24.57
C SER A 17 -9.37 -15.20 -24.08
N TRP A 18 -8.95 -14.25 -24.92
CA TRP A 18 -7.83 -13.34 -24.58
C TRP A 18 -8.20 -11.99 -23.98
N LEU A 19 -9.48 -11.68 -23.78
CA LEU A 19 -9.89 -10.42 -23.16
C LEU A 19 -11.12 -10.62 -22.27
N LYS A 20 -10.94 -11.23 -21.10
CA LYS A 20 -11.81 -10.89 -19.96
C LYS A 20 -11.07 -9.84 -19.14
N PRO A 21 -11.57 -8.61 -19.01
CA PRO A 21 -11.06 -7.71 -17.98
C PRO A 21 -11.19 -8.44 -16.64
N PHE A 22 -10.13 -8.45 -15.84
CA PHE A 22 -10.16 -8.94 -14.46
C PHE A 22 -11.05 -8.01 -13.64
N ALA A 23 -12.37 -8.11 -13.82
CA ALA A 23 -13.30 -7.51 -12.89
C ALA A 23 -13.14 -8.28 -11.58
N SER A 24 -12.61 -7.61 -10.56
CA SER A 24 -12.66 -8.13 -9.19
C SER A 24 -14.08 -8.60 -8.92
N SER A 25 -14.23 -9.83 -8.42
CA SER A 25 -15.56 -10.35 -8.12
C SER A 25 -16.23 -9.43 -7.09
N ARG A 26 -17.55 -9.32 -7.11
CA ARG A 26 -18.30 -8.54 -6.10
C ARG A 26 -17.86 -8.90 -4.68
N GLN A 27 -17.65 -10.20 -4.42
CA GLN A 27 -17.14 -10.71 -3.16
C GLN A 27 -15.76 -10.15 -2.81
N GLN A 28 -14.81 -10.11 -3.75
CA GLN A 28 -13.48 -9.54 -3.52
C GLN A 28 -13.54 -8.04 -3.19
N ARG A 29 -14.49 -7.30 -3.78
CA ARG A 29 -14.70 -5.87 -3.45
C ARG A 29 -15.25 -5.71 -2.04
N GLU A 30 -16.28 -6.48 -1.69
CA GLU A 30 -16.89 -6.45 -0.35
C GLU A 30 -15.87 -6.83 0.74
N GLU A 31 -14.99 -7.81 0.47
CA GLU A 31 -13.89 -8.20 1.37
C GLU A 31 -12.88 -7.04 1.57
N LYS A 32 -12.52 -6.31 0.51
CA LYS A 32 -11.62 -5.14 0.62
C LYS A 32 -12.24 -3.97 1.37
N ILE A 33 -13.53 -3.68 1.14
CA ILE A 33 -14.25 -2.63 1.87
C ILE A 33 -14.29 -2.97 3.35
N TYR A 34 -14.68 -4.20 3.69
CA TYR A 34 -14.71 -4.67 5.07
C TYR A 34 -13.33 -4.59 5.74
N ARG A 35 -12.27 -5.01 5.03
CA ARG A 35 -10.89 -4.89 5.50
C ARG A 35 -10.53 -3.44 5.83
N THR A 36 -10.86 -2.51 4.93
CA THR A 36 -10.57 -1.07 5.09
C THR A 36 -11.27 -0.49 6.30
N SER A 37 -12.59 -0.69 6.43
CA SER A 37 -13.37 -0.20 7.57
C SER A 37 -12.92 -0.81 8.90
N SER A 38 -12.58 -2.11 8.91
CA SER A 38 -12.05 -2.80 10.08
C SER A 38 -10.70 -2.23 10.53
N LEU A 39 -9.78 -2.01 9.57
CA LEU A 39 -8.46 -1.45 9.85
C LEU A 39 -8.55 0.01 10.33
N TYR A 40 -9.40 0.83 9.71
CA TYR A 40 -9.63 2.21 10.13
C TYR A 40 -10.18 2.30 11.56
N SER A 41 -11.15 1.43 11.88
CA SER A 41 -11.72 1.34 13.23
C SER A 41 -10.65 0.95 14.26
N ALA A 42 -9.81 -0.03 13.92
CA ALA A 42 -8.70 -0.47 14.77
C ALA A 42 -7.65 0.64 14.96
N ALA A 43 -7.30 1.38 13.90
CA ALA A 43 -6.36 2.49 13.97
C ALA A 43 -6.88 3.63 14.87
N THR A 44 -8.16 3.98 14.73
CA THR A 44 -8.80 5.01 15.56
C THR A 44 -8.83 4.61 17.03
N ALA A 45 -9.15 3.34 17.32
CA ALA A 45 -9.10 2.80 18.68
C ALA A 45 -7.67 2.78 19.25
N CYS A 46 -6.67 2.47 18.41
CA CYS A 46 -5.26 2.45 18.79
C CYS A 46 -4.76 3.85 19.15
N ALA A 47 -5.06 4.84 18.31
CA ALA A 47 -4.76 6.25 18.56
C ALA A 47 -5.43 6.75 19.86
N SER A 48 -6.70 6.39 20.07
CA SER A 48 -7.47 6.85 21.25
C SER A 48 -7.00 6.21 22.57
N SER A 49 -6.59 4.94 22.54
CA SER A 49 -6.16 4.21 23.74
C SER A 49 -4.67 4.34 24.03
N SER A 50 -3.86 4.75 23.04
CA SER A 50 -2.40 4.68 23.08
C SER A 50 -1.85 3.27 23.35
N ILE A 51 -2.67 2.23 23.18
CA ILE A 51 -2.32 0.83 23.41
C ILE A 51 -2.16 0.13 22.06
N PRO A 52 -1.13 -0.70 21.87
CA PRO A 52 -1.01 -1.47 20.65
C PRO A 52 -2.17 -2.43 20.45
N ILE A 53 -2.74 -2.47 19.25
CA ILE A 53 -3.88 -3.32 18.89
C ILE A 53 -3.40 -4.41 17.93
N GLN A 54 -3.80 -5.65 18.20
CA GLN A 54 -3.65 -6.74 17.23
C GLN A 54 -4.80 -6.65 16.24
N TRP A 55 -4.48 -6.49 14.95
CA TRP A 55 -5.44 -6.54 13.87
C TRP A 55 -5.24 -7.82 13.08
N LYS A 56 -6.34 -8.50 12.73
CA LYS A 56 -6.30 -9.72 11.95
C LYS A 56 -6.92 -9.46 10.59
N ASP A 57 -6.12 -9.62 9.54
CA ASP A 57 -6.65 -9.64 8.18
C ASP A 57 -7.46 -10.92 8.00
N THR A 58 -8.74 -10.76 7.69
CA THR A 58 -9.67 -11.89 7.50
C THR A 58 -9.47 -12.56 6.15
N ALA A 59 -8.76 -11.94 5.21
CA ALA A 59 -8.55 -12.44 3.85
C ALA A 59 -7.36 -13.42 3.72
N THR A 60 -6.40 -13.41 4.64
CA THR A 60 -5.25 -14.33 4.63
C THR A 60 -5.44 -15.47 5.62
N VAL A 61 -6.21 -16.49 5.24
CA VAL A 61 -6.38 -17.75 6.00
C VAL A 61 -5.42 -18.85 5.50
N THR A 62 -4.51 -18.56 4.57
CA THR A 62 -3.62 -19.57 3.99
C THR A 62 -2.16 -19.33 4.36
N GLY A 63 -1.68 -20.06 5.38
CA GLY A 63 -0.33 -20.65 5.34
C GLY A 63 0.68 -20.27 6.42
N SER A 64 0.41 -19.36 7.34
CA SER A 64 1.30 -19.08 8.48
C SER A 64 0.51 -18.51 9.65
N ASP A 65 0.05 -19.39 10.55
CA ASP A 65 -0.72 -19.04 11.75
C ASP A 65 0.06 -18.18 12.78
N ASP A 66 1.28 -17.77 12.45
CA ASP A 66 2.20 -17.07 13.34
C ASP A 66 2.43 -15.60 13.00
N LEU A 67 1.95 -15.10 11.84
CA LEU A 67 2.09 -13.70 11.47
C LEU A 67 0.77 -12.94 11.66
N TRP A 68 0.80 -11.90 12.48
CA TRP A 68 -0.34 -11.01 12.73
C TRP A 68 0.05 -9.55 12.51
N TRP A 69 -0.94 -8.71 12.20
CA TRP A 69 -0.72 -7.28 12.03
C TRP A 69 -0.85 -6.56 13.37
N GLN A 70 0.11 -5.72 13.69
CA GLN A 70 0.10 -4.88 14.87
C GLN A 70 -0.06 -3.43 14.47
N LEU A 71 -1.01 -2.76 15.12
CA LEU A 71 -1.14 -1.32 15.15
C LEU A 71 -0.56 -0.78 16.46
N ARG A 72 0.18 0.31 16.40
CA ARG A 72 0.59 1.05 17.61
C ARG A 72 0.79 2.54 17.32
N PRO A 73 0.71 3.41 18.35
CA PRO A 73 1.16 4.78 18.22
C PRO A 73 2.68 4.85 17.95
N LEU A 74 3.11 5.97 17.39
CA LEU A 74 4.52 6.30 17.27
C LEU A 74 5.18 6.50 18.65
N THR A 75 6.43 6.10 18.78
CA THR A 75 7.27 6.48 19.92
C THR A 75 7.77 7.91 19.78
N SER A 76 8.17 8.52 20.90
CA SER A 76 8.86 9.82 20.87
C SER A 76 10.12 9.82 20.01
N LYS A 77 10.86 8.70 19.98
CA LYS A 77 12.06 8.56 19.14
C LYS A 77 11.72 8.59 17.65
N GLU A 78 10.68 7.88 17.25
CA GLU A 78 10.20 7.86 15.87
C GLU A 78 9.67 9.23 15.44
N ILE A 79 8.90 9.91 16.30
CA ILE A 79 8.44 11.28 16.06
C ILE A 79 9.63 12.22 15.83
N GLN A 80 10.65 12.16 16.69
CA GLN A 80 11.85 12.99 16.55
C GLN A 80 12.59 12.76 15.22
N ILE A 81 12.58 11.54 14.69
CA ILE A 81 13.19 11.22 13.40
C ILE A 81 12.36 11.78 12.25
N LEU A 82 11.03 11.64 12.33
CA LEU A 82 10.10 12.20 11.34
C LEU A 82 10.19 13.72 11.29
N GLU A 83 10.24 14.39 12.44
CA GLU A 83 10.39 15.86 12.53
C GLU A 83 11.82 16.34 12.22
N GLY A 84 12.81 15.46 12.39
CA GLY A 84 14.22 15.79 12.28
C GLY A 84 14.62 16.23 10.87
N ASN A 85 15.81 16.84 10.77
CA ASN A 85 16.31 17.45 9.53
C ASN A 85 16.42 16.50 8.32
N LYS A 86 16.43 15.18 8.55
CA LYS A 86 16.49 14.18 7.49
C LYS A 86 15.13 13.94 6.84
N CYS A 87 14.10 13.67 7.65
CA CYS A 87 12.76 13.38 7.15
C CYS A 87 11.95 14.66 6.95
N ARG A 88 12.16 15.72 7.74
CA ARG A 88 11.48 17.03 7.66
C ARG A 88 9.95 16.94 7.53
N CYS A 89 9.36 15.90 8.11
CA CYS A 89 7.92 15.71 8.10
C CYS A 89 7.25 16.67 9.08
N ARG A 90 6.00 17.02 8.78
CA ARG A 90 5.18 17.89 9.63
C ARG A 90 3.90 17.16 9.97
N CYS A 91 3.46 17.26 11.22
CA CYS A 91 2.16 16.77 11.62
C CYS A 91 1.51 17.73 12.60
N ASN A 92 0.21 17.93 12.46
CA ASN A 92 -0.57 18.72 13.42
C ASN A 92 -0.73 17.99 14.75
N ASP A 93 -0.87 16.65 14.72
CA ASP A 93 -1.14 15.83 15.88
C ASP A 93 -0.60 14.40 15.68
N TRP A 94 0.62 14.15 16.17
CA TRP A 94 1.27 12.84 16.08
C TRP A 94 0.52 11.73 16.82
N SER A 95 -0.39 12.04 17.75
CA SER A 95 -1.19 11.03 18.46
C SER A 95 -2.17 10.30 17.54
N LYS A 96 -2.49 10.89 16.39
CA LYS A 96 -3.36 10.31 15.35
C LYS A 96 -2.60 9.52 14.29
N VAL A 97 -1.27 9.49 14.36
CA VAL A 97 -0.43 8.72 13.45
C VAL A 97 -0.07 7.40 14.10
N THR A 98 -0.37 6.30 13.41
CA THR A 98 -0.13 4.93 13.90
C THR A 98 0.72 4.14 12.92
N LEU A 99 1.53 3.22 13.45
CA LEU A 99 2.30 2.27 12.65
C LEU A 99 1.54 0.96 12.51
N LEU A 100 1.53 0.42 11.29
CA LEU A 100 1.04 -0.90 10.94
C LEU A 100 2.21 -1.78 10.52
N TYR A 101 2.44 -2.92 11.17
CA TYR A 101 3.49 -3.86 10.79
C TYR A 101 3.13 -5.30 11.11
N ARG A 102 3.82 -6.24 10.47
CA ARG A 102 3.66 -7.66 10.77
C ARG A 102 4.56 -8.07 11.94
N ARG A 103 4.03 -8.88 12.85
CA ARG A 103 4.76 -9.45 13.98
C ARG A 103 4.55 -10.96 14.04
N GLN A 104 5.60 -11.68 14.42
CA GLN A 104 5.53 -13.10 14.72
C GLN A 104 4.97 -13.34 16.13
N ARG A 105 4.17 -14.38 16.30
CA ARG A 105 3.47 -14.74 17.55
C ARG A 105 4.43 -14.99 18.72
N GLU A 106 5.59 -15.56 18.48
CA GLU A 106 6.57 -15.85 19.54
C GLU A 106 7.26 -14.60 20.10
N ALA A 107 7.13 -13.45 19.41
CA ALA A 107 7.72 -12.20 19.85
C ALA A 107 6.85 -11.41 20.84
N ILE A 108 5.67 -11.90 21.27
CA ILE A 108 4.66 -11.13 22.04
C ILE A 108 5.22 -10.48 23.32
N ASN A 109 6.24 -11.07 23.95
CA ASN A 109 6.88 -10.53 25.16
C ASN A 109 8.15 -9.69 24.91
N SER A 110 8.52 -9.50 23.65
CA SER A 110 9.66 -8.69 23.25
C SER A 110 9.33 -7.19 23.36
N GLN A 111 10.34 -6.41 23.75
CA GLN A 111 10.32 -4.94 23.80
C GLN A 111 9.68 -4.35 22.53
N MET A 112 9.05 -3.18 22.70
CA MET A 112 8.46 -2.46 21.58
C MET A 112 9.51 -2.27 20.48
N MET A 113 9.25 -2.83 19.30
CA MET A 113 10.20 -2.81 18.19
C MET A 113 10.35 -1.37 17.69
N ASP A 114 11.59 -0.92 17.63
CA ASP A 114 11.94 0.43 17.18
C ASP A 114 12.03 0.47 15.65
N TRP A 115 11.09 1.18 15.01
CA TRP A 115 11.03 1.32 13.55
C TRP A 115 11.66 2.61 13.03
N SER A 116 12.34 3.35 13.92
CA SER A 116 13.09 4.59 13.64
C SER A 116 13.87 4.57 12.32
N ASN A 117 14.75 3.58 12.14
CA ASN A 117 15.60 3.49 10.95
C ASN A 117 14.81 3.16 9.68
N VAL A 118 13.71 2.42 9.80
CA VAL A 118 12.86 2.09 8.66
C VAL A 118 12.09 3.33 8.23
N LEU A 119 11.49 4.05 9.19
CA LEU A 119 10.80 5.31 8.93
C LEU A 119 11.71 6.33 8.26
N GLU A 120 12.95 6.48 8.73
CA GLU A 120 13.91 7.41 8.09
C GLU A 120 14.11 7.13 6.59
N ASN A 121 13.97 5.87 6.16
CA ASN A 121 14.17 5.47 4.78
C ASN A 121 12.89 5.52 3.93
N ILE A 122 11.71 5.36 4.54
CA ILE A 122 10.44 5.23 3.80
C ILE A 122 9.58 6.49 3.87
N ILE A 123 9.95 7.50 4.64
CA ILE A 123 9.17 8.74 4.67
C ILE A 123 10.07 9.97 4.75
N SER A 124 9.86 10.90 3.83
CA SER A 124 10.54 12.19 3.85
C SER A 124 9.70 13.30 3.23
N ASP A 125 10.00 14.52 3.66
CA ASP A 125 9.45 15.79 3.20
C ASP A 125 7.94 15.78 3.09
N SER A 126 7.20 15.22 4.04
CA SER A 126 5.75 15.02 3.93
C SER A 126 4.97 15.68 5.06
N THR A 127 3.76 16.15 4.77
CA THR A 127 2.84 16.69 5.76
C THR A 127 1.75 15.66 6.04
N LEU A 128 1.56 15.30 7.31
CA LEU A 128 0.58 14.34 7.79
C LEU A 128 -0.48 15.07 8.62
N ASP A 129 -1.75 14.76 8.41
CA ASP A 129 -2.83 15.31 9.23
C ASP A 129 -3.99 14.32 9.37
N GLY A 130 -4.81 14.50 10.40
CA GLY A 130 -5.88 13.56 10.72
C GLY A 130 -5.36 12.17 11.12
N TYR A 131 -6.18 11.13 10.92
CA TYR A 131 -5.82 9.75 11.26
C TYR A 131 -5.01 9.10 10.14
N VAL A 132 -3.71 8.94 10.35
CA VAL A 132 -2.82 8.34 9.36
C VAL A 132 -2.26 7.01 9.87
N VAL A 133 -2.40 5.96 9.07
CA VAL A 133 -1.75 4.67 9.30
C VAL A 133 -0.57 4.54 8.35
N ILE A 134 0.63 4.32 8.88
CA ILE A 134 1.87 4.11 8.13
C ILE A 134 2.29 2.66 8.25
N GLY A 135 2.22 1.94 7.14
CA GLY A 135 2.65 0.56 6.99
C GLY A 135 4.16 0.48 6.88
N VAL A 136 4.77 -0.34 7.74
CA VAL A 136 6.20 -0.62 7.70
C VAL A 136 6.45 -2.13 7.56
N SER A 137 7.40 -2.46 6.70
CA SER A 137 7.95 -3.80 6.56
C SER A 137 9.41 -3.79 7.01
N PRO A 138 9.94 -4.92 7.54
CA PRO A 138 11.37 -5.07 7.75
C PRO A 138 12.10 -4.74 6.45
N PRO A 139 13.25 -4.04 6.50
CA PRO A 139 14.03 -3.81 5.31
C PRO A 139 14.36 -5.17 4.66
N PRO A 140 14.30 -5.26 3.32
CA PRO A 140 14.75 -6.45 2.61
C PRO A 140 16.16 -6.84 3.09
N SER A 141 16.43 -8.14 3.15
CA SER A 141 17.78 -8.59 3.43
C SER A 141 18.74 -8.02 2.38
N HIS A 142 20.00 -7.78 2.73
CA HIS A 142 20.98 -7.14 1.82
C HIS A 142 21.11 -7.82 0.44
N ASP A 143 20.67 -9.09 0.32
CA ASP A 143 20.66 -9.86 -0.92
C ASP A 143 19.49 -9.49 -1.87
N ASP A 144 18.40 -8.92 -1.36
CA ASP A 144 17.22 -8.51 -2.15
C ASP A 144 17.38 -7.11 -2.79
N ILE A 145 18.45 -6.38 -2.45
CA ILE A 145 18.66 -4.97 -2.87
C ILE A 145 19.26 -4.88 -4.29
N LYS A 146 19.58 -5.99 -4.95
CA LYS A 146 20.34 -5.98 -6.21
C LYS A 146 19.57 -5.66 -7.49
N GLU A 147 18.25 -5.50 -7.50
CA GLU A 147 17.51 -5.36 -8.78
C GLU A 147 16.50 -4.21 -8.95
N SER A 148 16.19 -3.37 -7.95
CA SER A 148 15.28 -2.24 -8.19
C SER A 148 16.03 -0.97 -8.62
N ARG A 149 16.34 -0.87 -9.93
CA ARG A 149 16.55 0.44 -10.55
C ARG A 149 15.22 1.19 -10.58
N GLY A 150 15.04 2.20 -9.73
CA GLY A 150 14.07 3.26 -10.04
C GLY A 150 13.59 4.09 -8.85
N GLU A 151 12.94 3.46 -7.87
CA GLU A 151 12.11 4.20 -6.92
C GLU A 151 12.36 3.72 -5.49
N ILE A 152 12.71 4.65 -4.60
CA ILE A 152 12.82 4.36 -3.17
C ILE A 152 11.39 4.11 -2.68
N LYS A 153 11.14 2.96 -2.06
CA LYS A 153 9.81 2.64 -1.53
C LYS A 153 9.45 3.58 -0.40
N GLY A 154 8.18 3.99 -0.36
CA GLY A 154 7.66 4.86 0.68
C GLY A 154 7.10 6.18 0.16
N ILE A 155 7.05 7.15 1.05
CA ILE A 155 6.34 8.42 0.95
C ILE A 155 7.37 9.53 0.89
N HIS A 156 7.55 10.15 -0.28
CA HIS A 156 8.60 11.13 -0.46
C HIS A 156 8.16 12.34 -1.26
N LYS A 157 8.90 13.44 -1.09
CA LYS A 157 8.81 14.66 -1.91
C LYS A 157 7.44 15.38 -1.84
N ASN A 158 7.15 15.94 -0.67
CA ASN A 158 6.11 16.95 -0.46
C ASN A 158 4.68 16.45 -0.69
N GLY A 159 4.39 15.23 -0.20
CA GLY A 159 3.02 14.75 -0.12
C GLY A 159 2.26 15.39 1.04
N MET A 160 0.98 15.69 0.85
CA MET A 160 0.05 15.99 1.94
C MET A 160 -0.86 14.77 2.13
N ILE A 161 -0.74 14.08 3.26
CA ILE A 161 -1.48 12.85 3.55
C ILE A 161 -2.46 13.13 4.67
N TYR A 162 -3.74 12.86 4.43
CA TYR A 162 -4.82 13.20 5.34
C TYR A 162 -5.85 12.07 5.50
N ASN A 163 -6.10 11.60 6.71
CA ASN A 163 -7.08 10.51 6.96
C ASN A 163 -6.86 9.28 6.05
N CYS A 164 -5.62 8.80 5.97
CA CYS A 164 -5.22 7.74 5.04
C CYS A 164 -4.72 6.49 5.74
N ILE A 165 -4.91 5.35 5.09
CA ILE A 165 -4.23 4.10 5.41
C ILE A 165 -3.22 3.82 4.31
N LEU A 166 -1.94 3.75 4.67
CA LEU A 166 -0.86 3.42 3.75
C LEU A 166 -0.29 2.08 4.19
N GLU A 167 -0.51 1.02 3.42
CA GLU A 167 0.06 -0.29 3.75
C GLU A 167 1.55 -0.36 3.44
N PRO A 168 2.29 -1.37 3.98
CA PRO A 168 3.72 -1.49 3.73
C PRO A 168 4.06 -1.55 2.23
N ASP A 169 5.24 -1.05 1.89
CA ASP A 169 5.76 -1.08 0.52
C ASP A 169 4.96 -0.28 -0.52
N CYS A 170 3.97 0.51 -0.12
CA CYS A 170 3.36 1.48 -1.03
C CYS A 170 4.34 2.63 -1.36
N VAL A 171 4.10 3.26 -2.51
CA VAL A 171 4.94 4.31 -3.06
C VAL A 171 4.09 5.55 -3.33
N LEU A 172 4.46 6.67 -2.73
CA LEU A 172 3.83 7.97 -2.94
C LEU A 172 4.90 9.03 -3.20
N TYR A 173 4.84 9.67 -4.37
CA TYR A 173 5.82 10.68 -4.76
C TYR A 173 5.21 11.98 -5.28
N ASP A 174 6.05 13.02 -5.20
CA ASP A 174 6.02 14.22 -6.04
C ASP A 174 4.72 15.04 -5.96
N ASN A 175 4.61 15.84 -4.89
CA ASN A 175 3.54 16.82 -4.67
C ASN A 175 2.12 16.24 -4.75
N THR A 176 1.95 14.98 -4.35
CA THR A 176 0.64 14.34 -4.33
C THR A 176 -0.08 14.62 -3.01
N ILE A 177 -1.28 15.19 -3.10
CA ILE A 177 -2.21 15.27 -1.97
C ILE A 177 -3.02 13.98 -1.96
N VAL A 178 -2.97 13.21 -0.87
CA VAL A 178 -3.77 12.01 -0.67
C VAL A 178 -4.68 12.23 0.52
N SER A 179 -5.99 12.04 0.33
CA SER A 179 -6.96 12.18 1.41
C SER A 179 -8.02 11.09 1.38
N TYR A 180 -8.43 10.63 2.56
CA TYR A 180 -9.50 9.63 2.73
C TYR A 180 -9.28 8.39 1.85
N ALA A 181 -8.01 7.94 1.76
CA ALA A 181 -7.61 6.86 0.85
C ALA A 181 -6.97 5.69 1.61
N HIS A 182 -7.26 4.48 1.17
CA HIS A 182 -6.56 3.27 1.58
C HIS A 182 -5.68 2.80 0.43
N ILE A 183 -4.38 2.99 0.58
CA ILE A 183 -3.36 2.62 -0.40
C ILE A 183 -2.78 1.27 0.00
N HIS A 184 -3.09 0.25 -0.81
CA HIS A 184 -2.65 -1.12 -0.57
C HIS A 184 -1.15 -1.31 -0.80
N SER A 185 -0.65 -2.44 -0.26
CA SER A 185 0.75 -2.81 -0.36
C SER A 185 1.21 -2.90 -1.82
N ASN A 186 2.40 -2.38 -2.13
CA ASN A 186 2.99 -2.30 -3.49
C ASN A 186 2.24 -1.41 -4.51
N ALA A 187 1.24 -0.62 -4.09
CA ALA A 187 0.66 0.39 -4.98
C ALA A 187 1.64 1.55 -5.16
N SER A 188 1.74 2.09 -6.38
CA SER A 188 2.53 3.28 -6.70
C SER A 188 1.65 4.42 -7.19
N ILE A 189 1.76 5.57 -6.53
CA ILE A 189 1.10 6.81 -6.89
C ILE A 189 2.17 7.87 -7.14
N LEU A 190 2.34 8.24 -8.40
CA LEU A 190 3.37 9.16 -8.87
C LEU A 190 2.71 10.31 -9.60
N HIS A 191 3.10 11.55 -9.28
CA HIS A 191 2.69 12.76 -10.01
C HIS A 191 1.17 12.93 -10.18
N CYS A 192 0.38 12.53 -9.17
CA CYS A 192 -1.08 12.48 -9.29
C CYS A 192 -1.76 13.82 -8.95
N GLY A 193 -1.03 14.77 -8.33
CA GLY A 193 -1.57 16.06 -7.92
C GLY A 193 -2.51 15.94 -6.71
N VAL A 194 -3.73 15.41 -6.92
CA VAL A 194 -4.71 15.17 -5.85
C VAL A 194 -5.40 13.82 -6.06
N LEU A 195 -5.30 12.96 -5.05
CA LEU A 195 -6.10 11.75 -4.87
C LEU A 195 -6.96 11.93 -3.62
N SER A 196 -8.26 12.06 -3.80
CA SER A 196 -9.21 12.27 -2.70
C SER A 196 -10.44 11.42 -2.96
N PHE A 197 -10.88 10.68 -1.95
CA PHE A 197 -12.18 10.01 -1.96
C PHE A 197 -13.11 10.82 -1.06
N ALA A 198 -14.37 10.98 -1.47
CA ALA A 198 -15.29 11.87 -0.80
C ALA A 198 -15.59 11.37 0.62
N ASP A 199 -15.33 12.24 1.61
CA ASP A 199 -15.89 12.12 2.95
C ASP A 199 -17.32 12.65 2.91
N ASP A 200 -18.28 11.80 2.56
CA ASP A 200 -19.71 12.13 2.65
C ASP A 200 -20.22 12.04 4.11
N GLY A 201 -19.32 11.88 5.09
CA GLY A 201 -19.64 11.60 6.47
C GLY A 201 -20.12 10.16 6.70
N SER A 202 -20.15 9.32 5.66
CA SER A 202 -20.30 7.89 5.83
C SER A 202 -18.95 7.28 6.20
N SER A 203 -18.94 6.40 7.20
CA SER A 203 -17.78 5.56 7.54
C SER A 203 -17.47 4.51 6.47
N ASP A 204 -18.17 4.57 5.34
CA ASP A 204 -18.28 3.50 4.39
C ASP A 204 -17.36 3.84 3.22
N TRP A 205 -16.14 3.31 3.30
CA TRP A 205 -15.10 3.32 2.27
C TRP A 205 -15.58 2.56 1.01
N THR A 206 -16.61 3.10 0.35
CA THR A 206 -17.42 2.39 -0.65
C THR A 206 -16.93 2.57 -2.07
N ASP A 207 -16.05 3.56 -2.29
CA ASP A 207 -15.48 3.85 -3.60
C ASP A 207 -14.08 3.22 -3.73
N GLU A 208 -13.98 2.16 -4.55
CA GLU A 208 -12.71 1.56 -4.96
C GLU A 208 -12.34 2.05 -6.37
N ILE A 209 -11.21 2.74 -6.52
CA ILE A 209 -10.56 2.95 -7.82
C ILE A 209 -9.41 1.94 -7.93
N SER A 210 -9.63 0.86 -8.69
CA SER A 210 -8.57 -0.08 -9.07
C SER A 210 -7.97 0.36 -10.41
N ILE A 211 -6.80 0.98 -10.39
CA ILE A 211 -6.03 1.29 -11.61
C ILE A 211 -5.16 0.08 -11.93
N THR A 212 -5.59 -0.72 -12.91
CA THR A 212 -4.76 -1.80 -13.46
C THR A 212 -3.94 -1.24 -14.61
N LEU A 213 -2.65 -1.01 -14.38
CA LEU A 213 -1.72 -0.66 -15.45
C LEU A 213 -1.47 -1.92 -16.29
N GLY A 214 -1.84 -1.88 -17.58
CA GLY A 214 -1.43 -2.90 -18.54
C GLY A 214 0.08 -2.85 -18.77
N ALA A 215 0.63 -3.83 -19.49
CA ALA A 215 2.03 -3.77 -19.95
C ALA A 215 2.25 -2.43 -20.65
N GLU A 216 3.08 -1.56 -20.07
CA GLU A 216 3.38 -0.26 -20.67
C GLU A 216 3.84 -0.45 -22.11
N SER A 217 3.35 0.44 -22.97
CA SER A 217 3.54 0.46 -24.42
C SER A 217 5.01 0.48 -24.83
N GLY A 218 5.63 -0.70 -24.88
CA GLY A 218 6.88 -1.00 -25.59
C GLY A 218 6.73 -2.14 -26.62
N GLY A 219 5.61 -2.88 -26.60
CA GLY A 219 5.36 -3.98 -27.54
C GLY A 219 4.75 -3.49 -28.86
N GLY A 220 5.56 -2.96 -29.78
CA GLY A 220 5.08 -2.74 -31.15
C GLY A 220 5.67 -1.60 -31.98
N ARG A 221 6.85 -1.07 -31.65
CA ARG A 221 7.55 -0.13 -32.55
C ARG A 221 8.71 -0.82 -33.26
N SER A 222 8.63 -0.94 -34.59
CA SER A 222 9.81 -1.15 -35.42
C SER A 222 10.65 0.12 -35.39
N ILE A 223 11.86 0.00 -34.84
CA ILE A 223 12.90 1.02 -34.95
C ILE A 223 13.32 1.04 -36.43
N LYS A 224 13.26 2.21 -37.07
CA LYS A 224 13.84 2.40 -38.41
C LYS A 224 15.35 2.44 -38.35
#